data_AF-A0A250F7H0-F1
#
_entry.id   AF-A0A250F7H0-F1
#
_cell.length_a   1.000
_cell.length_b   1.000
_cell.length_c   1.000
_cell.angle_alpha   90.00
_cell.angle_beta   90.00
_cell.angle_gamma   90.00
#
_symmetry.space_group_name_H-M   'P 1'
#
loop_
_entity.id
_entity.type
_entity.pdbx_description
1 polymer ?
#
loop_
_entity_poly.entity_id
_entity_poly.type
_entity_poly.pdbx_seq_one_letter_code
_entity_poly.pdbx_strand_id
1 'polypeptide(L)'
;MKILPTLRTKKQLYEFYCPEINRRNLRYWLNEIIAEHRPHASKHTHNLTFTEFLIFVARYGTPQGYELSTYIKDEIKKRNIN
;
A
#
# COMPACT_ATOMS: atom_id res chain seq x y z
N MET A 1 -2.34 0.79 19.63
CA MET A 1 -2.31 0.88 18.16
C MET A 1 -3.09 -0.28 17.58
N LYS A 2 -3.84 -0.09 16.49
CA LYS A 2 -4.56 -1.16 15.79
C LYS A 2 -3.67 -1.77 14.71
N ILE A 3 -3.82 -3.07 14.42
CA ILE A 3 -3.08 -3.68 13.30
C ILE A 3 -3.73 -3.26 11.98
N LEU A 4 -2.94 -2.72 11.06
CA LEU A 4 -3.39 -2.42 9.70
C LEU A 4 -3.63 -3.75 8.96
N PRO A 5 -4.85 -4.02 8.47
CA PRO A 5 -5.10 -5.22 7.69
C PRO A 5 -4.39 -5.13 6.34
N THR A 6 -4.15 -6.28 5.70
CA THR A 6 -3.63 -6.30 4.34
C THR A 6 -4.66 -5.70 3.37
N LEU A 7 -4.29 -4.58 2.75
CA LEU A 7 -5.20 -3.86 1.84
C LEU A 7 -5.05 -4.43 0.43
N ARG A 8 -6.13 -4.99 -0.11
CA ARG A 8 -6.14 -5.69 -1.40
C ARG A 8 -6.71 -4.84 -2.53
N THR A 9 -7.24 -3.66 -2.21
CA THR A 9 -7.82 -2.76 -3.21
C THR A 9 -7.45 -1.31 -2.92
N LYS A 10 -7.44 -0.49 -3.98
CA LYS A 10 -7.25 0.97 -3.88
C LYS A 10 -8.33 1.60 -3.00
N LYS A 11 -9.56 1.07 -3.05
CA LYS A 11 -10.68 1.57 -2.23
C LYS A 11 -10.39 1.40 -0.73
N GLN A 12 -9.99 0.20 -0.32
CA GLN A 12 -9.61 -0.06 1.07
C GLN A 12 -8.48 0.87 1.50
N LEU A 13 -7.45 1.04 0.67
CA LEU A 13 -6.36 1.97 0.98
C LEU A 13 -6.86 3.41 1.17
N TYR A 14 -7.76 3.89 0.32
CA TYR A 14 -8.36 5.21 0.51
C TYR A 14 -9.16 5.30 1.82
N GLU A 15 -9.88 4.26 2.24
CA GLU A 15 -10.65 4.29 3.49
C GLU A 15 -9.75 4.50 4.72
N PHE A 16 -8.55 3.91 4.73
CA PHE A 16 -7.61 4.04 5.85
C PHE A 16 -6.76 5.32 5.79
N TYR A 17 -6.34 5.76 4.60
CA TYR A 17 -5.36 6.85 4.46
C TYR A 17 -5.97 8.21 4.08
N CYS A 18 -7.22 8.28 3.56
CA CYS A 18 -7.85 9.56 3.22
C CYS A 18 -8.00 10.56 4.36
N PRO A 19 -8.15 10.16 5.64
CA PRO A 19 -8.18 11.13 6.75
C PRO A 19 -6.91 11.98 6.86
N GLU A 20 -5.76 11.47 6.41
CA GLU A 20 -4.45 12.12 6.56
C GLU A 20 -3.88 12.60 5.23
N ILE A 21 -4.19 11.90 4.14
CA ILE A 21 -3.59 12.13 2.82
C ILE A 21 -4.71 12.26 1.79
N ASN A 22 -4.63 13.28 0.94
CA ASN A 22 -5.62 13.45 -0.10
C ASN A 22 -5.65 12.25 -1.08
N ARG A 23 -6.84 11.93 -1.58
CA ARG A 23 -7.06 10.79 -2.48
C ARG A 23 -6.28 10.89 -3.79
N ARG A 24 -5.99 12.10 -4.27
CA ARG A 24 -5.27 12.34 -5.53
C ARG A 24 -3.83 11.86 -5.44
N ASN A 25 -3.16 12.17 -4.33
CA ASN A 25 -1.79 11.76 -4.04
C ASN A 25 -1.72 10.25 -3.85
N LEU A 26 -2.61 9.67 -3.04
CA LEU A 26 -2.69 8.22 -2.87
C LEU A 26 -2.87 7.48 -4.20
N ARG A 27 -3.74 8.00 -5.09
CA ARG A 27 -3.94 7.44 -6.42
C ARG A 27 -2.66 7.53 -7.27
N TYR A 28 -1.98 8.67 -7.24
CA TYR A 28 -0.75 8.89 -7.98
C TYR A 28 0.34 7.90 -7.54
N TRP A 29 0.64 7.85 -6.24
CA TRP A 29 1.64 6.96 -5.66
C TRP A 29 1.37 5.48 -5.91
N LEU A 30 0.11 5.04 -5.75
CA LEU A 30 -0.25 3.66 -6.04
C LEU A 30 -0.08 3.32 -7.52
N ASN A 31 -0.42 4.25 -8.41
CA ASN A 31 -0.27 4.01 -9.85
C ASN A 31 1.20 3.94 -10.26
N GLU A 32 2.09 4.72 -9.63
CA GLU A 32 3.54 4.60 -9.84
C GLU A 32 4.06 3.23 -9.40
N ILE A 33 3.72 2.79 -8.19
CA ILE A 33 4.11 1.45 -7.69
C ILE A 33 3.59 0.34 -8.61
N ILE A 34 2.34 0.42 -9.05
CA ILE A 34 1.77 -0.57 -9.96
C ILE A 34 2.48 -0.55 -11.31
N ALA A 35 2.82 0.63 -11.85
CA ALA A 35 3.53 0.74 -13.12
C ALA A 35 4.95 0.16 -13.03
N GLU A 36 5.65 0.39 -11.92
CA GLU A 36 6.99 -0.16 -11.65
C GLU A 36 6.99 -1.70 -11.58
N HIS A 37 6.01 -2.29 -10.89
CA HIS A 37 6.00 -3.73 -10.60
C HIS A 37 5.11 -4.58 -11.51
N ARG A 38 4.17 -3.95 -12.21
CA ARG A 38 3.23 -4.60 -13.13
C ARG A 38 3.00 -3.73 -14.37
N PRO A 39 4.00 -3.61 -15.26
CA PRO A 39 3.95 -2.69 -16.40
C PRO A 39 2.80 -2.95 -17.38
N HIS A 40 2.31 -4.20 -17.44
CA HIS A 40 1.17 -4.59 -18.27
C HIS A 40 -0.19 -4.48 -17.56
N ALA A 41 -0.25 -3.94 -16.34
CA ALA A 41 -1.51 -3.71 -15.65
C ALA A 41 -2.34 -2.64 -16.36
N SER A 42 -3.65 -2.83 -16.40
CA SER A 42 -4.55 -1.75 -16.80
C SER A 42 -4.44 -0.57 -15.84
N LYS A 43 -4.41 0.65 -16.38
CA LYS A 43 -4.49 1.90 -15.61
C LYS A 43 -5.76 2.00 -14.75
N HIS A 44 -6.77 1.19 -15.07
CA HIS A 44 -8.03 1.08 -14.35
C HIS A 44 -8.05 -0.07 -13.33
N THR A 45 -6.91 -0.73 -13.05
CA THR A 45 -6.87 -1.75 -12.00
C THR A 45 -7.25 -1.16 -10.65
N HIS A 46 -8.18 -1.84 -9.97
CA HIS A 46 -8.61 -1.50 -8.62
C HIS A 46 -7.95 -2.39 -7.55
N ASN A 47 -7.42 -3.54 -7.97
CA ASN A 47 -6.81 -4.52 -7.09
C ASN A 47 -5.33 -4.20 -6.88
N LEU A 48 -4.87 -4.49 -5.67
CA LEU A 48 -3.47 -4.42 -5.26
C LEU A 48 -2.97 -5.84 -5.03
N THR A 49 -1.80 -6.14 -5.60
CA THR A 49 -1.06 -7.34 -5.23
C THR A 49 -0.50 -7.19 -3.82
N PHE A 50 -0.12 -8.31 -3.21
CA PHE A 50 0.52 -8.26 -1.90
C PHE A 50 1.81 -7.44 -1.93
N THR A 51 2.62 -7.61 -2.97
CA THR A 51 3.88 -6.87 -3.16
C THR A 51 3.64 -5.37 -3.27
N GLU A 52 2.66 -4.93 -4.08
CA GLU A 52 2.30 -3.51 -4.21
C GLU A 52 1.88 -2.91 -2.87
N PHE A 53 1.11 -3.66 -2.07
CA PHE A 53 0.75 -3.23 -0.71
C PHE A 53 1.99 -3.10 0.19
N LEU A 54 2.88 -4.09 0.21
CA LEU A 54 4.09 -4.06 1.03
C LEU A 54 4.99 -2.87 0.68
N ILE A 55 5.17 -2.60 -0.61
CA ILE A 55 5.95 -1.46 -1.09
C ILE A 55 5.31 -0.14 -0.66
N PHE A 56 3.98 -0.05 -0.78
CA PHE A 56 3.26 1.16 -0.39
C PHE A 56 3.49 1.47 1.10
N VAL A 57 3.30 0.49 1.99
CA VAL A 57 3.45 0.73 3.44
C VAL A 57 4.91 0.90 3.85
N ALA A 58 5.87 0.31 3.12
CA ALA A 58 7.29 0.54 3.36
C ALA A 58 7.69 1.99 2.99
N ARG A 59 7.25 2.48 1.83
CA ARG A 59 7.59 3.83 1.34
C ARG A 59 6.85 4.95 2.08
N TYR A 60 5.57 4.76 2.40
CA TYR A 60 4.71 5.83 2.92
C TYR A 60 4.28 5.64 4.37
N GLY A 61 4.69 4.55 5.01
CA GLY A 61 4.30 4.23 6.38
C GLY A 61 2.86 3.77 6.53
N THR A 62 2.38 3.77 7.78
CA THR A 62 1.01 3.42 8.17
C THR A 62 0.22 4.67 8.56
N PRO A 63 -1.12 4.65 8.45
CA PRO A 63 -1.92 5.77 8.92
C PRO A 63 -1.88 5.86 10.44
N GLN A 64 -2.21 7.04 10.98
CA GLN A 64 -2.13 7.34 12.39
C GLN A 64 -2.99 6.38 13.23
N GLY A 65 -2.40 5.86 14.31
CA GLY A 65 -3.05 4.90 15.20
C GLY A 65 -2.99 3.45 14.71
N TYR A 66 -2.39 3.19 13.55
CA TYR A 66 -2.17 1.86 13.00
C TYR A 66 -0.69 1.46 12.99
N GLU A 67 -0.46 0.16 13.15
CA GLU A 67 0.85 -0.47 13.02
C GLU A 67 0.80 -1.68 12.08
N LEU A 68 1.94 -2.00 11.48
CA LEU A 68 2.13 -3.24 10.73
C LEU A 68 2.25 -4.43 11.69
N SER A 69 1.63 -5.56 11.33
CA SER A 69 1.87 -6.82 12.03
C SER A 69 3.31 -7.30 11.86
N THR A 70 3.76 -8.17 12.76
CA THR A 70 5.09 -8.81 12.67
C THR A 70 5.29 -9.51 11.33
N TYR A 71 4.28 -10.26 10.88
CA TYR A 71 4.29 -10.93 9.57
C TYR A 71 4.56 -9.95 8.41
N ILE A 72 3.89 -8.78 8.39
CA ILE A 72 4.10 -7.80 7.33
C ILE A 72 5.50 -7.19 7.40
N LYS A 73 5.98 -6.87 8.61
CA LYS A 73 7.35 -6.35 8.82
C LYS A 73 8.41 -7.35 8.35
N ASP A 74 8.21 -8.64 8.62
CA ASP A 74 9.13 -9.70 8.21
C ASP A 74 9.10 -9.92 6.70
N GLU A 75 7.92 -9.84 6.05
CA GLU A 75 7.81 -9.93 4.59
C GLU A 75 8.50 -8.75 3.88
N ILE A 76 8.42 -7.52 4.43
CA ILE A 76 9.15 -6.35 3.90
C ILE A 76 10.66 -6.61 3.94
N LYS A 77 11.18 -7.07 5.10
CA LYS A 77 12.60 -7.40 5.27
C LYS A 77 13.05 -8.52 4.35
N LYS A 78 12.29 -9.61 4.29
CA LYS A 78 12.60 -10.79 3.47
C LYS A 78 12.70 -10.46 1.98
N ARG A 79 11.91 -9.49 1.52
CA ARG A 79 11.86 -9.05 0.12
C ARG A 79 12.82 -7.89 -0.18
N ASN A 80 13.61 -7.43 0.80
CA ASN A 80 14.49 -6.26 0.70
C ASN A 80 13.77 -5.03 0.12
N ILE A 81 12.54 -4.79 0.57
CA ILE A 81 11.77 -3.60 0.19
C ILE A 81 12.24 -2.46 1.10
N ASN A 82 12.92 -1.48 0.49
CA ASN A 82 13.38 -0.24 1.13
C ASN A 82 12.42 0.92 0.84
#